data_AF-A0A9X1ZIA6-F1
#
_entry.id   AF-A0A9X1ZIA6-F1
#
_cell.length_a   1.000
_cell.length_b   1.000
_cell.length_c   1.000
_cell.angle_alpha   90.00
_cell.angle_beta   90.00
_cell.angle_gamma   90.00
#
_symmetry.space_group_name_H-M   'P 1'
#
loop_
_entity.id
_entity.type
_entity.pdbx_description
1 polymer ?
#
loop_
_entity_poly.entity_id
_entity_poly.type
_entity_poly.pdbx_seq_one_letter_code
_entity_poly.pdbx_strand_id
1 'polypeptide(L)'
;MPTQKYVPPQWQYDYGDPKGKRMRLLSIDEAKLASNLLSKHIRFSNGSIQPERYKPNFRKHMDYADKIWLSVSRAIRNISSLPENDVHHHEMDSLNQDLQLIFSDAGWRWIRKEISQLKKREKKYRFELSADLTDQIKAIMVREGLKKFDDVIDFLIQYDKEEQFKLKKQQN
;
A
#
# COMPACT_ATOMS: atom_id res chain seq x y z
N MET A 1 -27.03 -9.19 -4.85
CA MET A 1 -26.18 -9.24 -6.05
C MET A 1 -24.74 -9.17 -5.61
N PRO A 2 -23.84 -10.09 -6.00
CA PRO A 2 -22.41 -9.95 -5.69
C PRO A 2 -21.91 -8.68 -6.39
N THR A 3 -21.53 -7.66 -5.62
CA THR A 3 -20.89 -6.45 -6.14
C THR A 3 -19.63 -6.86 -6.87
N GLN A 4 -19.59 -6.65 -8.19
CA GLN A 4 -18.43 -6.98 -9.01
C GLN A 4 -17.22 -6.25 -8.44
N LYS A 5 -16.18 -7.00 -8.05
CA LYS A 5 -14.97 -6.41 -7.50
C LYS A 5 -14.27 -5.56 -8.55
N TYR A 6 -13.95 -4.32 -8.22
CA TYR A 6 -13.18 -3.43 -9.11
C TYR A 6 -11.84 -4.07 -9.49
N VAL A 7 -11.52 -4.03 -10.78
CA VAL A 7 -10.23 -4.50 -11.34
C VAL A 7 -9.49 -3.29 -11.90
N PRO A 8 -8.34 -2.90 -11.31
CA PRO A 8 -7.59 -1.76 -11.80
C PRO A 8 -7.07 -1.97 -13.22
N PRO A 9 -7.07 -0.93 -14.07
CA PRO A 9 -6.44 -1.00 -15.38
C PRO A 9 -4.92 -1.19 -15.27
N GLN A 10 -4.32 -1.58 -16.39
CA GLN A 10 -2.87 -1.68 -16.50
C GLN A 10 -2.27 -0.29 -16.74
N TRP A 11 -1.06 -0.07 -16.21
CA TRP A 11 -0.28 1.12 -16.48
C TRP A 11 0.07 1.23 -17.97
N GLN A 12 -0.08 2.42 -18.53
CA GLN A 12 0.33 2.74 -19.89
C GLN A 12 1.78 3.24 -19.89
N TYR A 13 2.68 2.45 -20.46
CA TYR A 13 4.11 2.77 -20.46
C TYR A 13 4.47 3.86 -21.45
N ASP A 14 5.37 4.75 -21.07
CA ASP A 14 5.80 5.85 -21.93
C ASP A 14 6.68 5.39 -23.10
N TYR A 15 7.46 4.31 -22.93
CA TYR A 15 8.45 3.82 -23.90
C TYR A 15 8.19 2.39 -24.39
N GLY A 16 6.92 1.96 -24.37
CA GLY A 16 6.51 0.63 -24.82
C GLY A 16 6.52 -0.44 -23.73
N ASP A 17 6.16 -1.66 -24.11
CA ASP A 17 5.88 -2.74 -23.16
C ASP A 17 7.12 -3.13 -22.32
N PRO A 18 6.97 -3.29 -21.00
CA PRO A 18 8.08 -3.58 -20.11
C PRO A 18 8.58 -5.02 -20.29
N LYS A 19 9.89 -5.23 -20.17
CA LYS A 19 10.43 -6.57 -19.91
C LYS A 19 10.20 -6.91 -18.43
N GLY A 20 9.13 -7.67 -18.13
CA GLY A 20 8.81 -8.17 -16.79
C GLY A 20 7.37 -7.90 -16.33
N LYS A 21 7.15 -7.89 -15.01
CA LYS A 21 5.80 -7.73 -14.45
C LYS A 21 5.23 -6.34 -14.78
N ARG A 22 4.05 -6.34 -15.40
CA ARG A 22 3.28 -5.12 -15.70
C ARG A 22 2.90 -4.39 -14.40
N MET A 23 3.01 -3.07 -14.45
CA MET A 23 2.58 -2.19 -13.38
C MET A 23 1.07 -2.06 -13.44
N ARG A 24 0.45 -2.18 -12.26
CA ARG A 24 -0.98 -1.96 -12.10
C ARG A 24 -1.23 -0.57 -11.53
N LEU A 25 -2.38 -0.03 -11.89
CA LEU A 25 -2.94 1.16 -11.27
C LEU A 25 -3.58 0.80 -9.90
N LEU A 26 -4.17 1.78 -9.21
CA LEU A 26 -4.67 1.60 -7.85
C LEU A 26 -5.98 0.82 -7.83
N SER A 27 -6.10 -0.11 -6.89
CA SER A 27 -7.39 -0.61 -6.40
C SER A 27 -7.99 0.33 -5.37
N ILE A 28 -9.26 0.13 -5.01
CA ILE A 28 -9.99 1.01 -4.07
C ILE A 28 -9.29 1.05 -2.70
N ASP A 29 -8.93 -0.11 -2.15
CA ASP A 29 -8.15 -0.26 -0.92
C ASP A 29 -6.81 0.48 -1.00
N GLU A 30 -6.12 0.40 -2.14
CA GLU A 30 -4.84 1.08 -2.35
C GLU A 30 -5.00 2.59 -2.45
N ALA A 31 -6.05 3.09 -3.10
CA ALA A 31 -6.31 4.52 -3.21
C ALA A 31 -6.61 5.15 -1.84
N LYS A 32 -7.38 4.46 -1.00
CA LYS A 32 -7.67 4.88 0.38
C LYS A 32 -6.41 4.93 1.23
N LEU A 33 -5.64 3.85 1.23
CA LEU A 33 -4.37 3.75 1.96
C LEU A 33 -3.37 4.81 1.51
N ALA A 34 -3.26 5.04 0.20
CA ALA A 34 -2.29 5.94 -0.39
C ALA A 34 -2.75 7.40 -0.41
N SER A 35 -3.96 7.73 0.05
CA SER A 35 -4.56 9.08 -0.05
C SER A 35 -3.61 10.19 0.42
N ASN A 36 -3.01 10.03 1.61
CA ASN A 36 -2.06 10.97 2.19
C ASN A 36 -0.73 11.03 1.41
N LEU A 37 -0.25 9.90 0.89
CA LEU A 37 0.97 9.84 0.08
C LEU A 37 0.73 10.59 -1.24
N LEU A 38 -0.34 10.24 -1.95
CA LEU A 38 -0.69 10.84 -3.23
C LEU A 38 -0.87 12.35 -3.07
N SER A 39 -1.66 12.81 -2.10
CA SER A 39 -1.91 14.24 -1.87
C SER A 39 -0.63 15.08 -1.69
N LYS A 40 0.45 14.49 -1.16
CA LYS A 40 1.77 15.15 -1.01
C LYS A 40 2.59 15.19 -2.30
N HIS A 41 2.34 14.27 -3.22
CA HIS A 41 3.18 14.04 -4.40
C HIS A 41 2.46 14.29 -5.73
N ILE A 42 1.17 14.58 -5.73
CA ILE A 42 0.42 14.97 -6.94
C ILE A 42 0.59 16.43 -7.31
N ARG A 43 1.05 17.28 -6.38
CA ARG A 43 1.34 18.69 -6.66
C ARG A 43 2.81 18.82 -7.08
N PHE A 44 3.04 19.04 -8.37
CA PHE A 44 4.37 19.44 -8.82
C PHE A 44 4.63 20.89 -8.39
N SER A 45 5.82 21.12 -7.83
CA SER A 45 6.36 22.45 -7.58
C SER A 45 7.70 22.53 -8.29
N ASN A 46 8.06 23.71 -8.81
CA ASN A 46 9.35 23.92 -9.48
C ASN A 46 10.55 23.65 -8.55
N GLY A 47 10.35 23.56 -7.24
CA GLY A 47 11.33 23.09 -6.26
C GLY A 47 11.35 21.56 -6.04
N SER A 48 10.67 20.77 -6.87
CA SER A 48 10.64 19.31 -6.72
C SER A 48 12.02 18.72 -7.03
N ILE A 49 12.58 18.02 -6.04
CA ILE A 49 13.94 17.48 -6.06
C ILE A 49 14.11 16.38 -7.13
N GLN A 50 13.01 15.82 -7.65
CA GLN A 50 13.02 14.65 -8.56
C GLN A 50 12.05 14.83 -9.74
N PRO A 51 12.36 15.72 -10.69
CA PRO A 51 11.48 16.02 -11.83
C PRO A 51 11.27 14.82 -12.77
N GLU A 52 12.19 13.86 -12.80
CA GLU A 52 12.10 12.62 -13.58
C GLU A 52 10.90 11.74 -13.18
N ARG A 53 10.32 11.93 -11.99
CA ARG A 53 9.13 11.21 -11.53
C ARG A 53 7.84 11.66 -12.22
N TYR A 54 7.86 12.81 -12.89
CA TYR A 54 6.68 13.43 -13.47
C TYR A 54 6.76 13.47 -14.99
N LYS A 55 5.61 13.33 -15.65
CA LYS A 55 5.54 13.45 -17.11
C LYS A 55 5.96 14.84 -17.58
N PRO A 56 6.61 14.97 -18.74
CA PRO A 56 7.06 16.26 -19.27
C PRO A 56 5.92 17.28 -19.39
N ASN A 57 4.75 16.87 -19.87
CA ASN A 57 3.59 17.76 -20.05
C ASN A 57 3.08 18.30 -18.71
N PHE A 58 3.07 17.44 -17.68
CA PHE A 58 2.68 17.84 -16.33
C PHE A 58 3.68 18.84 -15.71
N ARG A 59 4.97 18.75 -16.06
CA ARG A 59 6.00 19.68 -15.57
C ARG A 59 6.03 21.02 -16.29
N LYS A 60 5.80 21.00 -17.61
CA LYS A 60 5.98 22.17 -18.49
C LYS A 60 4.78 23.12 -18.48
N HIS A 61 3.59 22.61 -18.23
CA HIS A 61 2.35 23.38 -18.35
C HIS A 61 1.66 23.49 -16.98
N MET A 62 1.92 24.58 -16.24
CA MET A 62 1.40 24.74 -14.88
C MET A 62 -0.13 24.75 -14.82
N ASP A 63 -0.81 25.42 -15.76
CA ASP A 63 -2.29 25.43 -15.80
C ASP A 63 -2.89 24.04 -16.02
N TYR A 64 -2.22 23.20 -16.82
CA TYR A 64 -2.60 21.81 -17.03
C TYR A 64 -2.34 20.98 -15.78
N ALA A 65 -1.20 21.19 -15.12
CA ALA A 65 -0.84 20.53 -13.88
C ALA A 65 -1.83 20.86 -12.75
N ASP A 66 -2.25 22.12 -12.63
CA ASP A 66 -3.20 22.58 -11.62
C ASP A 66 -4.59 21.98 -11.84
N LYS A 67 -5.05 21.88 -13.09
CA LYS A 67 -6.32 21.21 -13.42
C LYS A 67 -6.32 19.73 -13.01
N ILE A 68 -5.26 19.01 -13.37
CA ILE A 68 -5.12 17.59 -13.01
C ILE A 68 -4.97 17.44 -11.49
N TRP A 69 -4.17 18.29 -10.86
CA TRP A 69 -4.00 18.28 -9.41
C TRP A 69 -5.34 18.46 -8.68
N LEU A 70 -6.18 19.41 -9.11
CA LEU A 70 -7.52 19.63 -8.57
C LEU A 70 -8.42 18.41 -8.79
N SER A 71 -8.40 17.82 -9.99
CA SER A 71 -9.17 16.61 -10.31
C SER A 71 -8.79 15.45 -9.39
N VAL A 72 -7.50 15.13 -9.31
CA VAL A 72 -6.98 14.05 -8.47
C VAL A 72 -7.23 14.30 -6.99
N SER A 73 -7.05 15.54 -6.51
CA SER A 73 -7.30 15.88 -5.10
C SER A 73 -8.76 15.66 -4.70
N ARG A 74 -9.70 16.02 -5.60
CA ARG A 74 -11.14 15.78 -5.39
C ARG A 74 -11.46 14.29 -5.41
N ALA A 75 -10.96 13.56 -6.40
CA ALA A 75 -11.18 12.13 -6.53
C ALA A 75 -10.65 11.36 -5.31
N ILE A 76 -9.42 11.65 -4.87
CA ILE A 76 -8.83 11.03 -3.66
C ILE A 76 -9.69 11.31 -2.44
N ARG A 77 -10.13 12.56 -2.26
CA ARG A 77 -10.96 12.93 -1.10
C ARG A 77 -12.26 12.13 -1.09
N ASN A 78 -12.97 12.10 -2.21
CA ASN A 78 -14.24 11.37 -2.35
C ASN A 78 -14.06 9.87 -2.07
N ILE A 79 -13.06 9.24 -2.73
CA ILE A 79 -12.77 7.81 -2.56
C ILE A 79 -12.36 7.50 -1.11
N SER A 80 -11.61 8.39 -0.47
CA SER A 80 -11.16 8.20 0.92
C SER A 80 -12.28 8.30 1.96
N SER A 81 -13.34 9.07 1.68
CA SER A 81 -14.46 9.29 2.61
C SER A 81 -15.57 8.25 2.51
N LEU A 82 -15.69 7.57 1.38
CA LEU A 82 -16.76 6.58 1.15
C LEU A 82 -16.37 5.19 1.65
N PRO A 83 -17.32 4.34 2.12
CA PRO A 83 -17.10 2.90 2.28
C PRO A 83 -16.64 2.24 0.97
N GLU A 84 -15.88 1.13 1.03
CA GLU A 84 -15.29 0.52 -0.18
C GLU A 84 -16.34 0.09 -1.22
N ASN A 85 -17.48 -0.40 -0.75
CA ASN A 85 -18.58 -0.84 -1.60
C ASN A 85 -19.34 0.30 -2.28
N ASP A 86 -19.17 1.53 -1.79
CA ASP A 86 -19.89 2.72 -2.28
C ASP A 86 -19.05 3.53 -3.27
N VAL A 87 -17.77 3.17 -3.44
CA VAL A 87 -16.89 3.83 -4.42
C VAL A 87 -17.27 3.35 -5.82
N HIS A 88 -17.65 4.29 -6.68
CA HIS A 88 -18.01 3.95 -8.04
C HIS A 88 -16.75 3.64 -8.88
N HIS A 89 -16.83 2.57 -9.68
CA HIS A 89 -15.70 2.15 -10.52
C HIS A 89 -15.24 3.23 -11.50
N HIS A 90 -16.17 4.03 -12.03
CA HIS A 90 -15.82 5.13 -12.94
C HIS A 90 -14.97 6.20 -12.26
N GLU A 91 -15.20 6.50 -10.98
CA GLU A 91 -14.38 7.45 -10.22
C GLU A 91 -12.96 6.91 -10.03
N MET A 92 -12.82 5.60 -9.80
CA MET A 92 -11.53 4.93 -9.74
C MET A 92 -10.80 4.91 -11.09
N ASP A 93 -11.52 4.69 -12.18
CA ASP A 93 -10.95 4.76 -13.53
C ASP A 93 -10.46 6.18 -13.84
N SER A 94 -11.26 7.21 -13.54
CA SER A 94 -10.86 8.61 -13.69
C SER A 94 -9.65 8.97 -12.85
N LEU A 95 -9.62 8.58 -11.57
CA LEU A 95 -8.44 8.77 -10.71
C LEU A 95 -7.19 8.14 -11.33
N ASN A 96 -7.30 6.89 -11.78
CA ASN A 96 -6.18 6.15 -12.35
C ASN A 96 -5.70 6.73 -13.69
N GLN A 97 -6.61 7.25 -14.51
CA GLN A 97 -6.28 7.98 -15.72
C GLN A 97 -5.53 9.28 -15.41
N ASP A 98 -5.99 10.06 -14.43
CA ASP A 98 -5.30 11.28 -14.05
C ASP A 98 -3.91 11.01 -13.48
N LEU A 99 -3.75 9.95 -12.67
CA LEU A 99 -2.43 9.52 -12.17
C LEU A 99 -1.47 9.15 -13.29
N GLN A 100 -1.98 8.57 -14.38
CA GLN A 100 -1.24 8.24 -15.59
C GLN A 100 -0.74 9.50 -16.34
N LEU A 101 -1.42 10.63 -16.17
CA LEU A 101 -1.02 11.92 -16.73
C LEU A 101 0.03 12.64 -15.87
N ILE A 102 0.05 12.37 -14.56
CA ILE A 102 1.00 12.95 -13.59
C ILE A 102 2.36 12.25 -13.66
N PHE A 103 2.38 10.95 -13.41
CA PHE A 103 3.60 10.22 -13.11
C PHE A 103 4.24 9.62 -14.36
N SER A 104 5.56 9.69 -14.43
CA SER A 104 6.33 8.87 -15.37
C SER A 104 6.37 7.41 -14.92
N ASP A 105 6.85 6.51 -15.77
CA ASP A 105 7.09 5.11 -15.38
C ASP A 105 7.96 4.99 -14.11
N ALA A 106 9.01 5.81 -14.01
CA ALA A 106 9.90 5.83 -12.85
C ALA A 106 9.17 6.37 -11.59
N GLY A 107 8.39 7.43 -11.75
CA GLY A 107 7.56 7.99 -10.68
C GLY A 107 6.54 6.99 -10.17
N TRP A 108 5.86 6.27 -11.07
CA TRP A 108 4.87 5.28 -10.67
C TRP A 108 5.49 4.09 -9.96
N ARG A 109 6.65 3.58 -10.42
CA ARG A 109 7.40 2.54 -9.69
C ARG A 109 7.73 2.97 -8.26
N TRP A 110 8.13 4.23 -8.10
CA TRP A 110 8.40 4.78 -6.78
C TRP A 110 7.14 4.83 -5.92
N ILE A 111 6.01 5.35 -6.43
CA ILE A 111 4.72 5.33 -5.72
C ILE A 111 4.32 3.90 -5.32
N ARG A 112 4.41 2.93 -6.23
CA ARG A 112 4.11 1.52 -5.94
C ARG A 112 4.98 0.94 -4.83
N LYS A 113 6.25 1.33 -4.76
CA LYS A 113 7.16 0.93 -3.68
C LYS A 113 6.70 1.51 -2.33
N GLU A 114 6.36 2.80 -2.29
CA GLU A 114 5.87 3.46 -1.08
C GLU A 114 4.55 2.86 -0.59
N ILE A 115 3.59 2.61 -1.48
CA ILE A 115 2.33 1.92 -1.14
C ILE A 115 2.60 0.54 -0.55
N SER A 116 3.56 -0.20 -1.11
CA SER A 116 3.95 -1.51 -0.58
C SER A 116 4.52 -1.41 0.83
N GLN A 117 5.24 -0.33 1.16
CA GLN A 117 5.72 -0.08 2.52
C GLN A 117 4.58 0.33 3.45
N LEU A 118 3.62 1.15 2.99
CA LEU A 118 2.41 1.48 3.76
C LEU A 118 1.62 0.23 4.13
N LYS A 119 1.37 -0.67 3.16
CA LYS A 119 0.71 -1.96 3.40
C LYS A 119 1.45 -2.82 4.43
N LYS A 120 2.79 -2.81 4.40
CA LYS A 120 3.60 -3.52 5.40
C LYS A 120 3.47 -2.90 6.79
N ARG A 121 3.31 -1.58 6.90
CA ARG A 121 3.15 -0.88 8.17
C ARG A 121 1.77 -1.09 8.77
N GLU A 122 0.69 -1.08 7.97
CA GLU A 122 -0.66 -1.37 8.46
C GLU A 122 -0.80 -2.78 9.05
N LYS A 123 -0.04 -3.74 8.51
CA LYS A 123 -0.02 -5.12 9.02
C LYS A 123 0.76 -5.29 10.32
N LYS A 124 1.42 -4.24 10.83
CA LYS A 124 2.14 -4.29 12.11
C LYS A 124 1.26 -3.74 13.20
N TYR A 125 0.94 -4.59 14.17
CA TYR A 125 0.26 -4.18 15.39
C TYR A 125 1.30 -3.85 16.46
N ARG A 126 1.11 -2.72 17.15
CA ARG A 126 1.85 -2.42 18.38
C ARG A 126 0.98 -2.86 19.55
N PHE A 127 1.40 -3.92 20.23
CA PHE A 127 0.78 -4.36 21.47
C PHE A 127 1.64 -3.88 22.64
N GLU A 128 0.99 -3.46 23.72
CA GLU A 128 1.67 -3.10 24.96
C GLU A 128 1.80 -4.35 25.82
N LEU A 129 3.00 -4.61 26.32
CA LEU A 129 3.29 -5.73 27.22
C LEU A 129 3.82 -5.17 28.54
N SER A 130 3.55 -5.89 29.63
CA SER A 130 4.23 -5.61 30.89
C SER A 130 5.74 -5.83 30.76
N ALA A 131 6.52 -5.16 31.62
CA ALA A 131 7.97 -5.33 31.65
C ALA A 131 8.35 -6.80 31.92
N ASP A 132 7.69 -7.44 32.89
CA ASP A 132 7.92 -8.83 33.25
C ASP A 132 7.71 -9.79 32.08
N LEU A 133 6.64 -9.60 31.30
CA LEU A 133 6.36 -10.45 30.14
C LEU A 133 7.36 -10.20 29.01
N THR A 134 7.83 -8.96 28.86
CA THR A 134 8.90 -8.61 27.93
C THR A 134 10.20 -9.32 28.29
N ASP A 135 10.53 -9.40 29.57
CA ASP A 135 11.75 -10.07 30.03
C ASP A 135 11.65 -11.59 29.92
N GLN A 136 10.47 -12.18 30.15
CA GLN A 136 10.21 -13.59 29.84
C GLN A 136 10.39 -13.91 28.35
N ILE A 137 9.88 -13.04 27.45
CA ILE A 137 10.07 -13.22 26.01
C ILE A 137 11.57 -13.17 25.65
N LYS A 138 12.33 -12.22 26.20
CA LYS A 138 13.79 -12.15 25.97
C LYS A 138 14.51 -13.40 26.48
N ALA A 139 14.10 -13.96 27.61
CA ALA A 139 14.67 -15.20 28.12
C ALA A 139 14.45 -16.35 27.13
N ILE A 140 13.24 -16.45 26.55
CA ILE A 140 12.94 -17.42 25.48
C ILE A 140 13.79 -17.15 24.23
N MET A 141 13.96 -15.89 23.83
CA MET A 141 14.82 -15.53 22.69
C MET A 141 16.24 -16.05 22.86
N VAL A 142 16.84 -15.84 24.03
CA VAL A 142 18.19 -16.31 24.32
C VAL A 142 18.26 -17.83 24.33
N ARG A 143 17.29 -18.49 24.99
CA ARG A 143 17.25 -19.95 25.12
C ARG A 143 17.11 -20.66 23.77
N GLU A 144 16.23 -20.16 22.91
CA GLU A 144 15.91 -20.77 21.60
C GLU A 144 16.75 -20.17 20.44
N GLY A 145 17.65 -19.23 20.73
CA GLY A 145 18.51 -18.59 19.72
C GLY A 145 17.76 -17.68 18.74
N LEU A 146 16.60 -17.15 19.12
CA LEU A 146 15.74 -16.31 18.29
C LEU A 146 16.19 -14.85 18.30
N LYS A 147 16.11 -14.17 17.15
CA LYS A 147 16.66 -12.82 16.97
C LYS A 147 15.61 -11.71 17.02
N LYS A 148 14.34 -12.04 16.78
CA LYS A 148 13.23 -11.07 16.78
C LYS A 148 12.11 -11.53 17.70
N PHE A 149 11.38 -10.56 18.24
CA PHE A 149 10.15 -10.81 18.99
C PHE A 149 9.14 -11.60 18.15
N ASP A 150 8.96 -11.24 16.87
CA ASP A 150 8.07 -11.94 15.94
C ASP A 150 8.40 -13.44 15.88
N ASP A 151 9.69 -13.81 15.86
CA ASP A 151 10.13 -15.21 15.81
C ASP A 151 9.73 -15.98 17.10
N VAL A 152 9.70 -15.31 18.25
CA VAL A 152 9.27 -15.91 19.52
C VAL A 152 7.76 -16.13 19.54
N ILE A 153 7.01 -15.15 19.05
CA ILE A 153 5.55 -15.27 18.97
C ILE A 153 5.19 -16.42 18.03
N ASP A 154 5.85 -16.53 16.88
CA ASP A 154 5.67 -17.65 15.95
C ASP A 154 6.03 -18.99 16.61
N PHE A 155 7.14 -19.05 17.37
CA PHE A 155 7.53 -20.23 18.14
C PHE A 155 6.47 -20.65 19.17
N LEU A 156 5.96 -19.70 19.96
CA LEU A 156 4.96 -19.96 20.99
C LEU A 156 3.61 -20.41 20.39
N ILE A 157 3.18 -19.78 19.29
CA ILE A 157 1.97 -20.19 18.57
C ILE A 157 2.11 -21.60 18.00
N GLN A 158 3.29 -21.93 17.46
CA GLN A 158 3.55 -23.26 16.93
C GLN A 158 3.54 -24.32 18.03
N TYR A 159 4.15 -24.02 19.19
CA TYR A 159 4.16 -24.89 20.35
C TYR A 159 2.73 -25.21 20.83
N ASP A 160 1.86 -24.20 20.98
CA ASP A 160 0.46 -24.41 21.37
C ASP A 160 -0.29 -25.29 20.35
N LYS A 161 -0.13 -25.04 19.04
CA LYS A 161 -0.75 -25.88 18.00
C LYS A 161 -0.34 -27.34 18.09
N GLU A 162 0.94 -27.60 18.37
CA GLU A 162 1.46 -28.97 18.50
C GLU A 162 0.92 -29.67 19.75
N GLU A 163 0.82 -28.96 20.88
CA GLU A 163 0.22 -29.49 22.12
C GLU A 163 -1.27 -29.78 21.95
N GLN A 164 -2.03 -28.88 21.34
CA GLN A 164 -3.45 -29.10 21.01
C GLN A 164 -3.65 -30.30 20.08
N PHE A 165 -2.73 -30.52 19.14
CA PHE A 165 -2.77 -31.67 18.25
C PHE A 165 -2.50 -33.00 18.98
N LYS A 166 -1.54 -33.02 19.92
CA LYS A 166 -1.25 -34.20 20.75
C LYS A 166 -2.43 -34.57 21.64
N LEU A 167 -3.08 -33.59 22.27
CA LEU A 167 -4.26 -33.79 23.12
C LEU A 167 -5.42 -34.44 22.34
N LYS A 168 -5.67 -34.00 21.11
CA LYS A 168 -6.72 -34.59 20.24
C LYS A 168 -6.42 -36.03 19.82
N LYS A 169 -5.15 -36.40 19.67
CA LYS A 169 -4.74 -37.78 19.36
C LYS A 169 -4.86 -38.73 20.54
N GLN A 170 -4.87 -38.24 21.78
CA GLN A 170 -5.06 -39.07 22.98
C GLN A 170 -6.54 -39.33 23.31
N GLN A 171 -7.45 -38.59 22.68
CA GLN A 171 -8.91 -38.70 22.87
C GLN A 171 -9.61 -39.54 21.80
N ASN A 172 -8.89 -39.97 20.76
CA ASN A 172 -9.35 -40.89 19.70
C ASN A 172 -8.59 -42.22 19.80
#